data_AF-A0A0K9PN74-F1
#
_entry.id   AF-A0A0K9PN74-F1
#
_cell.length_a   1.000
_cell.length_b   1.000
_cell.length_c   1.000
_cell.angle_alpha   90.00
_cell.angle_beta   90.00
_cell.angle_gamma   90.00
#
_symmetry.space_group_name_H-M   'P 1'
#
loop_
_entity.id
_entity.type
_entity.pdbx_description
1 polymer ?
#
loop_
_entity_poly.entity_id
_entity_poly.type
_entity_poly.pdbx_seq_one_letter_code
_entity_poly.pdbx_strand_id
1 'polypeptide(L)' 'MEKEETKGATVCVTGASGFFASWLVRRLLLAGYQVKGTVRDPDDEKKVAHLWKLEGAIERLRLVKA' A
#
# COMPACT_ATOMS: atom_id res chain seq x y z
N MET A 1 14.44 24.90 3.94
CA MET A 1 13.13 24.47 3.39
C MET A 1 13.46 23.32 2.45
N GLU A 2 13.59 22.13 3.02
CA GLU A 2 14.18 20.97 2.32
C GLU A 2 13.18 20.35 1.35
N LYS A 3 13.70 19.95 0.20
CA LYS A 3 12.99 19.54 -1.00
C LYS A 3 12.15 18.29 -0.75
N GLU A 4 10.84 18.39 -1.01
CA GLU A 4 9.92 17.26 -1.00
C GLU A 4 9.97 16.55 -2.36
N GLU A 5 11.00 15.72 -2.55
CA GLU A 5 11.25 14.96 -3.78
C GLU A 5 11.01 13.47 -3.52
N THR A 6 9.79 13.12 -3.11
CA THR A 6 9.36 11.71 -2.95
C THR A 6 8.11 11.36 -3.75
N LYS A 7 7.63 12.26 -4.62
CA LYS A 7 6.63 11.97 -5.65
C LYS A 7 7.23 11.02 -6.71
N GLY A 8 7.34 9.74 -6.37
CA GLY A 8 7.90 8.70 -7.22
C GLY A 8 8.61 7.56 -6.48
N ALA A 9 8.90 7.70 -5.19
CA ALA A 9 9.52 6.64 -4.41
C ALA A 9 8.53 5.49 -4.16
N THR A 10 9.00 4.25 -4.37
CA THR A 10 8.21 3.05 -4.06
C THR A 10 8.55 2.56 -2.65
N VAL A 11 7.54 2.45 -1.79
CA VAL A 11 7.66 1.98 -0.41
C VAL A 11 7.17 0.55 -0.30
N CYS A 12 7.96 -0.33 0.31
CA CYS A 12 7.55 -1.70 0.63
C CYS A 12 6.92 -1.75 2.03
N VAL A 13 5.69 -2.26 2.14
CA VAL A 13 5.00 -2.48 3.42
C VAL A 13 4.83 -3.98 3.62
N THR A 14 5.49 -4.52 4.63
CA THR A 14 5.35 -5.93 4.99
C THR A 14 4.08 -6.17 5.79
N GLY A 15 3.41 -7.29 5.55
CA GLY A 15 2.12 -7.60 6.19
C GLY A 15 1.00 -6.58 5.91
N ALA A 16 0.88 -6.12 4.66
CA ALA A 16 0.02 -4.99 4.28
C ALA A 16 -1.47 -5.18 4.65
N SER A 17 -1.97 -6.41 4.69
CA SER A 17 -3.34 -6.75 5.11
C SER A 17 -3.56 -6.70 6.63
N GLY A 18 -2.56 -6.32 7.41
CA GLY A 18 -2.66 -6.18 8.86
C GLY A 18 -3.47 -4.95 9.25
N PHE A 19 -4.06 -4.98 10.46
CA PHE A 19 -4.89 -3.89 10.97
C PHE A 19 -4.17 -2.53 10.90
N PHE A 20 -2.98 -2.41 11.48
CA PHE A 20 -2.21 -1.17 11.43
C PHE A 20 -1.58 -0.90 10.05
N ALA A 21 -1.09 -1.95 9.38
CA ALA A 21 -0.42 -1.83 8.10
C ALA A 21 -1.34 -1.26 7.00
N SER A 22 -2.62 -1.64 6.99
CA SER A 22 -3.60 -1.11 6.04
C SER A 22 -3.78 0.42 6.14
N TRP A 23 -3.72 0.97 7.36
CA TRP A 23 -3.77 2.42 7.59
C TRP A 23 -2.49 3.13 7.14
N LEU A 24 -1.34 2.48 7.34
CA LEU A 24 -0.06 2.98 6.83
C LEU A 24 -0.08 3.04 5.29
N VAL A 25 -0.56 1.97 4.64
CA VAL A 25 -0.76 1.93 3.18
C VAL A 25 -1.65 3.09 2.74
N ARG A 26 -2.78 3.32 3.41
CA ARG A 26 -3.68 4.44 3.10
C ARG A 26 -2.97 5.80 3.19
N ARG A 27 -2.20 6.04 4.26
CA ARG A 27 -1.45 7.30 4.44
C ARG A 27 -0.41 7.50 3.34
N LEU A 28 0.33 6.44 2.96
CA LEU A 28 1.34 6.50 1.91
C LEU A 28 0.71 6.76 0.53
N LEU A 29 -0.41 6.10 0.22
CA LEU A 29 -1.15 6.34 -1.02
C LEU A 29 -1.66 7.78 -1.10
N LEU A 30 -2.22 8.33 -0.01
CA LEU A 30 -2.67 9.72 0.05
C LEU A 30 -1.52 10.73 -0.07
N ALA A 31 -0.35 10.41 0.47
CA ALA A 31 0.85 11.22 0.33
C ALA A 31 1.50 11.10 -1.07
N GLY A 32 0.95 10.27 -1.96
CA GLY A 32 1.37 10.19 -3.35
C GLY A 32 2.47 9.17 -3.64
N TYR A 33 2.79 8.29 -2.68
CA TYR A 33 3.78 7.23 -2.85
C TYR A 33 3.22 6.06 -3.65
N GLN A 34 4.11 5.33 -4.33
CA GLN A 34 3.81 3.98 -4.80
C GLN A 34 4.04 3.00 -3.65
N VAL A 35 3.12 2.06 -3.45
CA VAL A 35 3.16 1.11 -2.33
C VAL A 35 3.20 -0.31 -2.85
N LYS A 36 4.22 -1.07 -2.43
CA LYS A 36 4.31 -2.51 -2.62
C LYS A 36 3.94 -3.20 -1.31
N GLY A 37 2.75 -3.75 -1.22
CA GLY A 37 2.26 -4.44 -0.03
C GLY A 37 2.52 -5.93 -0.11
N THR A 38 3.25 -6.52 0.85
CA THR A 38 3.39 -7.98 0.92
C THR A 38 2.24 -8.57 1.72
N VAL A 39 1.61 -9.63 1.21
CA VAL A 39 0.55 -10.40 1.89
C VAL A 39 0.83 -11.89 1.74
N ARG A 40 0.29 -12.74 2.62
CA ARG A 40 0.50 -14.20 2.53
C ARG A 40 -0.10 -14.80 1.26
N ASP A 41 -1.23 -14.26 0.84
CA ASP A 41 -1.96 -14.68 -0.35
C ASP A 41 -2.63 -13.46 -0.99
N PRO A 42 -2.13 -12.98 -2.15
CA PRO A 42 -2.76 -11.89 -2.89
C PRO A 42 -4.14 -12.22 -3.45
N ASP A 43 -4.45 -13.51 -3.63
CA ASP A 43 -5.71 -13.99 -4.21
C ASP A 43 -6.81 -14.20 -3.14
N ASP A 44 -6.46 -14.11 -1.86
CA ASP A 44 -7.41 -14.16 -0.74
C ASP A 44 -8.18 -12.83 -0.62
N GLU A 45 -9.22 -12.68 -1.43
CA GLU A 45 -10.08 -11.48 -1.46
C GLU A 45 -10.60 -11.07 -0.09
N LYS A 46 -10.89 -12.02 0.81
CA LYS A 46 -11.38 -11.70 2.16
C LYS A 46 -10.35 -10.90 2.95
N LYS A 47 -9.06 -11.20 2.75
CA LYS A 47 -7.95 -10.52 3.43
C LYS A 47 -7.48 -9.28 2.69
N VAL A 48 -7.60 -9.20 1.36
CA VAL A 48 -7.04 -8.07 0.59
C VAL A 48 -8.07 -7.06 0.12
N ALA A 49 -9.36 -7.37 0.11
CA ALA A 49 -10.41 -6.49 -0.43
C ALA A 49 -10.44 -5.10 0.21
N HIS A 50 -10.11 -4.98 1.50
CA HIS A 50 -10.07 -3.70 2.18
C HIS A 50 -8.92 -2.79 1.68
N LEU A 51 -7.82 -3.36 1.18
CA LEU A 51 -6.70 -2.61 0.62
C LEU A 51 -7.04 -2.01 -0.75
N TRP A 52 -7.82 -2.73 -1.56
CA TRP A 52 -8.29 -2.25 -2.86
C TRP A 52 -9.33 -1.14 -2.77
N LYS A 53 -10.04 -1.04 -1.63
CA LYS A 53 -10.99 0.05 -1.34
C LYS A 53 -10.32 1.36 -0.90
N LEU A 54 -8.99 1.37 -0.76
CA LEU A 54 -8.25 2.57 -0.37
C LEU A 54 -8.15 3.53 -1.56
N GLU A 55 -8.24 4.83 -1.27
CA GLU A 55 -8.08 5.87 -2.28
C GLU A 55 -6.68 5.82 -2.91
N GLY A 56 -6.62 5.78 -4.23
CA GLY A 56 -5.38 5.64 -5.00
C GLY A 56 -4.77 4.23 -5.02
N ALA A 57 -5.43 3.22 -4.46
CA ALA A 57 -4.93 1.84 -4.49
C ALA A 57 -4.86 1.26 -5.91
N ILE A 58 -5.87 1.51 -6.74
CA ILE A 58 -5.92 0.97 -8.11
C ILE A 58 -4.71 1.41 -8.94
N GLU A 59 -4.22 2.63 -8.70
CA GLU A 59 -3.11 3.21 -9.47
C GLU A 59 -1.73 2.95 -8.85
N ARG A 60 -1.64 2.90 -7.52
CA ARG A 60 -0.36 2.99 -6.79
C ARG A 60 -0.11 1.85 -5.81
N LEU A 61 -1.06 0.95 -5.59
CA LEU A 61 -0.88 -0.23 -4.74
C LEU A 61 -0.60 -1.47 -5.58
N ARG A 62 0.49 -2.17 -5.26
CA ARG A 62 0.79 -3.49 -5.79
C ARG A 62 0.90 -4.50 -4.66
N LEU A 63 0.02 -5.50 -4.66
CA LEU A 63 0.14 -6.61 -3.73
C LEU A 63 1.08 -7.68 -4.27
N VAL A 64 1.95 -8.19 -3.42
CA VAL A 64 2.84 -9.31 -3.72
C VAL A 64 2.74 -10.38 -2.65
N LYS A 65 2.93 -11.62 -3.06
CA LYS A 65 3.05 -12.73 -2.11
C LYS A 65 4.35 -12.59 -1.32
N ALA A 66 4.25 -12.70 0.00
CA ALA A 66 5.37 -12.72 0.93
C ALA A 66 6.13 -14.06 0.86
#